data_AF-A0A7Z9ZG39-F1
#
_entry.id   AF-A0A7Z9ZG39-F1
#
_cell.length_a   1.000
_cell.length_b   1.000
_cell.length_c   1.000
_cell.angle_alpha   90.00
_cell.angle_beta   90.00
_cell.angle_gamma   90.00
#
_symmetry.space_group_name_H-M   'P 1'
#
loop_
_entity.id
_entity.type
_entity.pdbx_description
1 polymer ?
#
loop_
_entity_poly.entity_id
_entity_poly.type
_entity_poly.pdbx_seq_one_letter_code
_entity_poly.pdbx_strand_id
1 'polypeptide(L)'
;MRRLILIPLILSLSVLLANSAGADVIISNLHMSDAPDGPEVVHFDSGIQTVYAIFDYQDAEEVELTVMVRDGAGHPVFEDAAIYSGSGHRVVAISGDDVFEGYQGLAQSYGTAMHEYVEQALAASSPGQARGFVVVALGPGFRLRSVLHTLSLYEMSPEAALHLGQALDLLDQALEEGSAIVEEVPDEEVHDRIEQVLLPLVEQTLDEMAQALALLGEGEGRALLDGPYMTVLLAETDIGTAPVQSVEWEVRPSEEGNPTPTTEMTPTPTPEGTPQPTETPTPTSTPTPTLTPTPTRTPTPTPTPTPVEIAIPSAGDVTGYVYSGDLLVNHFGGGPMWTGLTPGGAGKGTYHGAVQFDLSSIPSDAEIIGAQVELTGVSTRFLDPGAGGQWSLRLLDSSVDLFWRSSGYWDIVVLAEVEETIGPVLGAADLGVGIVNVFPFREDQVPRLQERLNTTGRASFRLDYTTWLPHFKTIFAWDGGLDRHPPVLRVVYTPP
;
A
#
# COMPACT_ATOMS: atom_id res chain seq x y z
N MET A 1 -24.26 1.79 -15.54
CA MET A 1 -23.28 2.89 -15.42
C MET A 1 -22.36 2.55 -14.26
N ARG A 2 -21.28 1.81 -14.53
CA ARG A 2 -20.24 1.56 -13.53
C ARG A 2 -19.38 2.84 -13.48
N ARG A 3 -19.20 3.39 -12.28
CA ARG A 3 -18.28 4.51 -12.04
C ARG A 3 -16.86 3.98 -12.26
N LEU A 4 -16.10 4.66 -13.13
CA LEU A 4 -14.65 4.50 -13.23
C LEU A 4 -14.05 4.73 -11.83
N ILE A 5 -13.41 3.71 -11.27
CA ILE A 5 -12.49 3.89 -10.14
C ILE A 5 -11.15 4.17 -10.81
N LEU A 6 -10.76 5.43 -10.80
CA LEU A 6 -9.54 5.97 -11.42
C LEU A 6 -8.33 5.57 -10.54
N ILE A 7 -7.44 4.74 -11.06
CA ILE A 7 -6.16 4.42 -10.40
C ILE A 7 -5.06 5.29 -11.01
N PRO A 8 -4.27 6.03 -10.21
CA PRO A 8 -3.18 6.86 -10.73
C PRO A 8 -2.02 5.98 -11.23
N LEU A 9 -1.66 6.14 -12.50
CA LEU A 9 -0.41 5.61 -13.05
C LEU A 9 0.73 6.57 -12.67
N ILE A 10 1.54 6.21 -11.68
CA ILE A 10 2.78 6.94 -11.37
C ILE A 10 3.83 6.48 -12.37
N LEU A 11 4.34 7.38 -13.20
CA LEU A 11 5.41 7.11 -14.15
C LEU A 11 6.74 7.65 -13.61
N SER A 12 7.63 6.75 -13.18
CA SER A 12 9.02 7.12 -12.88
C SER A 12 9.88 7.01 -14.14
N LEU A 13 10.64 8.05 -14.47
CA LEU A 13 11.61 8.06 -15.58
C LEU A 13 13.01 7.91 -15.02
N SER A 14 13.69 6.83 -15.39
CA SER A 14 15.11 6.65 -15.05
C SER A 14 15.94 6.43 -16.31
N VAL A 15 17.15 7.00 -16.31
CA VAL A 15 18.19 6.72 -17.31
C VAL A 15 19.28 5.89 -16.64
N LEU A 16 19.39 4.61 -17.01
CA LEU A 16 20.37 3.67 -16.43
C LEU A 16 21.63 3.59 -17.28
N LEU A 17 22.79 3.54 -16.63
CA LEU A 17 24.12 3.40 -17.26
C LEU A 17 24.60 1.95 -17.18
N ALA A 18 24.52 1.21 -18.28
CA ALA A 18 24.96 -0.19 -18.33
C ALA A 18 26.41 -0.33 -18.85
N ASN A 19 27.38 0.27 -18.15
CA ASN A 19 28.82 -0.07 -18.12
C ASN A 19 29.64 1.14 -17.62
N SER A 20 30.15 1.09 -16.40
CA SER A 20 30.83 2.22 -15.75
C SER A 20 32.35 2.08 -15.67
N ALA A 21 32.98 1.38 -16.63
CA ALA A 21 34.45 1.36 -16.69
C ALA A 21 35.00 2.71 -17.24
N GLY A 22 34.76 3.80 -16.53
CA GLY A 22 35.44 5.09 -16.71
C GLY A 22 34.75 6.16 -17.56
N ALA A 23 33.47 6.02 -17.93
CA ALA A 23 32.76 7.02 -18.71
C ALA A 23 32.05 8.06 -17.82
N ASP A 24 32.42 9.35 -17.95
CA ASP A 24 31.76 10.50 -17.34
C ASP A 24 30.74 11.09 -18.35
N VAL A 25 29.54 10.51 -18.46
CA VAL A 25 28.45 11.10 -19.26
C VAL A 25 27.60 12.03 -18.39
N ILE A 26 27.33 13.24 -18.88
CA ILE A 26 26.48 14.22 -18.19
C ILE A 26 25.08 14.18 -18.81
N ILE A 27 24.07 13.87 -18.00
CA ILE A 27 22.66 13.97 -18.39
C ILE A 27 22.07 15.28 -17.84
N SER A 28 21.32 16.01 -18.65
CA SER A 28 20.67 17.27 -18.28
C SER A 28 19.32 17.43 -18.97
N ASN A 29 18.51 18.40 -18.54
CA ASN A 29 17.17 18.66 -19.09
C ASN A 29 16.27 17.41 -19.15
N LEU A 30 16.42 16.47 -18.22
CA LEU A 30 15.58 15.28 -18.13
C LEU A 30 14.17 15.67 -17.66
N HIS A 31 13.17 15.50 -18.51
CA HIS A 31 11.76 15.77 -18.18
C HIS A 31 10.81 14.95 -19.04
N MET A 32 9.54 14.93 -18.63
CA MET A 32 8.46 14.45 -19.49
C MET A 32 7.68 15.63 -20.10
N SER A 33 7.11 15.42 -21.28
CA SER A 33 6.31 16.41 -22.01
C SER A 33 5.18 15.74 -22.80
N ASP A 34 4.12 16.49 -23.09
CA ASP A 34 3.01 16.09 -23.98
C ASP A 34 3.31 16.40 -25.47
N ALA A 35 4.43 17.04 -25.75
CA ALA A 35 4.95 17.33 -27.09
C ALA A 35 6.46 16.99 -27.19
N PRO A 36 6.97 16.60 -28.38
CA PRO A 36 8.34 16.12 -28.54
C PRO A 36 9.43 17.16 -28.20
N ASP A 37 9.11 18.45 -28.31
CA ASP A 37 10.00 19.56 -27.90
C ASP A 37 9.27 20.49 -26.90
N GLY A 38 8.29 19.94 -26.17
CA GLY A 38 7.47 20.70 -25.25
C GLY A 38 8.19 21.02 -23.94
N PRO A 39 7.65 21.96 -23.14
CA PRO A 39 8.15 22.22 -21.81
C PRO A 39 7.90 21.01 -20.89
N GLU A 40 8.54 21.01 -19.71
CA GLU A 40 8.25 20.05 -18.66
C GLU A 40 6.76 20.05 -18.28
N VAL A 41 6.16 18.86 -18.33
CA VAL A 41 4.78 18.59 -17.95
C VAL A 41 4.76 17.66 -16.74
N VAL A 42 4.26 18.18 -15.63
CA VAL A 42 4.08 17.44 -14.35
C VAL A 42 2.63 17.02 -14.12
N HIS A 43 1.71 17.41 -15.01
CA HIS A 43 0.31 16.97 -15.03
C HIS A 43 -0.12 16.79 -16.48
N PHE A 44 -0.46 15.56 -16.86
CA PHE A 44 -1.05 15.30 -18.16
C PHE A 44 -2.56 15.50 -18.10
N ASP A 45 -3.15 16.02 -19.17
CA ASP A 45 -4.60 16.07 -19.34
C ASP A 45 -5.15 14.73 -19.78
N SER A 46 -6.43 14.46 -19.48
CA SER A 46 -7.16 13.28 -19.98
C SER A 46 -7.07 13.14 -21.50
N GLY A 47 -6.81 11.94 -22.01
CA GLY A 47 -6.83 11.64 -23.45
C GLY A 47 -5.48 11.79 -24.17
N ILE A 48 -4.38 12.05 -23.44
CA ILE A 48 -3.03 12.00 -24.02
C ILE A 48 -2.73 10.56 -24.49
N GLN A 49 -2.28 10.41 -25.73
CA GLN A 49 -1.95 9.10 -26.31
C GLN A 49 -0.45 8.79 -26.26
N THR A 50 0.38 9.81 -26.08
CA THR A 50 1.84 9.70 -26.13
C THR A 50 2.46 10.72 -25.20
N VAL A 51 3.40 10.27 -24.39
CA VAL A 51 4.26 11.11 -23.55
C VAL A 51 5.68 11.03 -24.10
N TYR A 52 6.43 12.12 -23.98
CA TYR A 52 7.80 12.21 -24.45
C TYR A 52 8.74 12.33 -23.27
N ALA A 53 9.69 11.39 -23.14
CA ALA A 53 10.84 11.53 -22.26
C ALA A 53 11.95 12.27 -23.00
N ILE A 54 12.33 13.44 -22.50
CA ILE A 54 13.26 14.37 -23.14
C ILE A 54 14.49 14.52 -22.25
N PHE A 55 15.69 14.41 -22.82
CA PHE A 55 16.95 14.66 -22.12
C PHE A 55 18.08 15.04 -23.08
N ASP A 56 19.05 15.75 -22.53
CA ASP A 56 20.33 16.03 -23.18
C ASP A 56 21.42 15.17 -22.56
N TYR A 57 22.35 14.70 -23.38
CA TYR A 57 23.56 14.00 -22.94
C TYR A 57 24.82 14.71 -23.45
N GLN A 58 25.89 14.68 -22.66
CA GLN A 58 27.20 15.23 -23.04
C GLN A 58 28.31 14.25 -22.72
N ASP A 59 29.33 14.23 -23.58
CA ASP A 59 30.56 13.47 -23.40
C ASP A 59 30.33 11.94 -23.25
N ALA A 60 29.30 11.40 -23.90
CA ALA A 60 29.05 9.97 -23.92
C ALA A 60 30.14 9.22 -24.70
N GLU A 61 30.73 8.18 -24.10
CA GLU A 61 31.77 7.34 -24.71
C GLU A 61 31.26 5.90 -24.91
N GLU A 62 30.43 5.67 -25.93
CA GLU A 62 29.80 4.37 -26.21
C GLU A 62 29.03 3.82 -25.00
N VAL A 63 28.24 4.69 -24.37
CA VAL A 63 27.51 4.37 -23.14
C VAL A 63 26.09 3.93 -23.48
N GLU A 64 25.66 2.80 -22.94
CA GLU A 64 24.27 2.38 -23.00
C GLU A 64 23.44 3.17 -21.97
N LEU A 65 22.46 3.92 -22.47
CA LEU A 65 21.45 4.59 -21.66
C LEU A 65 20.11 3.90 -21.87
N THR A 66 19.48 3.47 -20.77
CA THR A 66 18.14 2.88 -20.79
C THR A 66 17.13 3.85 -20.21
N VAL A 67 16.19 4.31 -21.04
CA VAL A 67 14.99 5.02 -20.61
C VAL A 67 13.98 3.99 -20.13
N MET A 68 13.63 4.05 -18.84
CA MET A 68 12.66 3.13 -18.26
C MET A 68 11.51 3.92 -17.66
N VAL A 69 10.31 3.40 -17.89
CA VAL A 69 9.06 3.89 -17.32
C VAL A 69 8.49 2.78 -16.45
N ARG A 70 8.16 3.13 -15.21
CA ARG A 70 7.51 2.20 -14.27
C ARG A 70 6.08 2.61 -14.00
N ASP A 71 5.21 1.67 -13.68
CA ASP A 71 3.86 1.97 -13.18
C ASP A 71 3.87 2.34 -11.69
N GLY A 72 2.66 2.59 -11.14
CA GLY A 72 2.45 2.80 -9.71
C GLY A 72 3.15 1.73 -8.88
N ALA A 73 2.95 0.45 -9.22
CA ALA A 73 3.50 -0.71 -8.52
C ALA A 73 4.99 -1.00 -8.80
N GLY A 74 5.69 -0.12 -9.54
CA GLY A 74 7.10 -0.24 -9.84
C GLY A 74 7.45 -1.21 -10.97
N HIS A 75 6.47 -1.76 -11.69
CA HIS A 75 6.72 -2.64 -12.83
C HIS A 75 7.29 -1.85 -14.02
N PRO A 76 8.36 -2.30 -14.69
CA PRO A 76 8.92 -1.63 -15.86
C PRO A 76 8.01 -1.86 -17.08
N VAL A 77 7.06 -0.96 -17.28
CA VAL A 77 6.05 -1.05 -18.35
C VAL A 77 6.55 -0.49 -19.68
N PHE A 78 7.72 0.15 -19.71
CA PHE A 78 8.41 0.49 -20.95
C PHE A 78 9.92 0.60 -20.71
N GLU A 79 10.68 0.19 -21.71
CA GLU A 79 12.14 0.23 -21.71
C GLU A 79 12.66 0.56 -23.13
N ASP A 80 13.45 1.63 -23.27
CA ASP A 80 14.20 1.98 -24.49
C ASP A 80 15.69 2.08 -24.16
N ALA A 81 16.46 1.05 -24.54
CA ALA A 81 17.90 1.01 -24.38
C ALA A 81 18.61 1.35 -25.69
N ALA A 82 19.54 2.30 -25.65
CA ALA A 82 20.36 2.66 -26.80
C ALA A 82 21.79 3.02 -26.41
N ILE A 83 22.73 2.86 -27.34
CA ILE A 83 24.14 3.23 -27.16
C ILE A 83 24.34 4.66 -27.66
N TYR A 84 24.94 5.51 -26.83
CA TYR A 84 25.15 6.93 -27.08
C TYR A 84 26.65 7.27 -27.15
N SER A 85 26.99 8.16 -28.07
CA SER A 85 28.35 8.67 -28.26
C SER A 85 28.33 10.18 -28.54
N GLY A 86 29.25 10.93 -27.95
CA GLY A 86 29.35 12.38 -28.05
C GLY A 86 28.29 13.10 -27.21
N SER A 87 27.80 14.23 -27.71
CA SER A 87 26.79 15.05 -27.03
C SER A 87 25.58 15.25 -27.94
N GLY A 88 24.38 15.24 -27.38
CA GLY A 88 23.16 15.37 -28.17
C GLY A 88 21.90 15.58 -27.35
N HIS A 89 20.80 15.79 -28.08
CA HIS A 89 19.44 15.90 -27.55
C HIS A 89 18.65 14.65 -27.90
N ARG A 90 17.87 14.14 -26.96
CA ARG A 90 17.10 12.91 -27.12
C ARG A 90 15.65 13.12 -26.71
N VAL A 91 14.75 12.61 -27.54
CA VAL A 91 13.31 12.53 -27.32
C VAL A 91 12.90 11.09 -27.52
N VAL A 92 12.31 10.45 -26.51
CA VAL A 92 11.75 9.09 -26.56
C VAL A 92 10.23 9.21 -26.43
N ALA A 93 9.51 8.77 -27.47
CA ALA A 93 8.05 8.73 -27.45
C ALA A 93 7.59 7.43 -26.77
N ILE A 94 6.67 7.55 -25.83
CA ILE A 94 6.08 6.46 -25.05
C ILE A 94 4.57 6.54 -25.27
N SER A 95 4.02 5.61 -26.03
CA SER A 95 2.59 5.56 -26.35
C SER A 95 1.81 4.70 -25.36
N GLY A 96 0.47 4.87 -25.38
CA GLY A 96 -0.46 4.00 -24.64
C GLY A 96 -0.30 2.53 -25.00
N ASP A 97 -0.03 2.27 -26.28
CA ASP A 97 0.19 0.92 -26.79
C ASP A 97 1.52 0.34 -26.27
N ASP A 98 2.59 1.15 -26.19
CA ASP A 98 3.88 0.69 -25.65
C ASP A 98 3.78 0.28 -24.16
N VAL A 99 3.08 1.07 -23.35
CA VAL A 99 2.83 0.75 -21.93
C VAL A 99 1.97 -0.50 -21.79
N PHE A 100 0.97 -0.64 -22.66
CA PHE A 100 0.10 -1.81 -22.67
C PHE A 100 0.89 -3.08 -23.06
N GLU A 101 1.72 -3.02 -24.09
CA GLU A 101 2.64 -4.10 -24.48
C GLU A 101 3.57 -4.49 -23.32
N GLY A 102 4.06 -3.51 -22.56
CA GLY A 102 4.82 -3.75 -21.33
C GLY A 102 4.05 -4.59 -20.30
N TYR A 103 2.80 -4.25 -20.02
CA TYR A 103 1.96 -5.07 -19.13
C TYR A 103 1.72 -6.48 -19.67
N GLN A 104 1.51 -6.64 -20.98
CA GLN A 104 1.39 -7.96 -21.59
C GLN A 104 2.67 -8.78 -21.41
N GLY A 105 3.84 -8.17 -21.65
CA GLY A 105 5.14 -8.79 -21.47
C GLY A 105 5.41 -9.20 -20.02
N LEU A 106 5.05 -8.34 -19.06
CA LEU A 106 5.16 -8.62 -17.63
C LEU A 106 4.24 -9.76 -17.20
N ALA A 107 2.98 -9.76 -17.64
CA ALA A 107 2.03 -10.83 -17.36
C ALA A 107 2.54 -12.18 -17.87
N GLN A 108 3.04 -12.21 -19.12
CA GLN A 108 3.65 -13.41 -19.69
C GLN A 108 4.89 -13.84 -18.90
N SER A 109 5.81 -12.92 -18.62
CA SER A 109 7.06 -13.22 -17.89
C SER A 109 6.81 -13.78 -16.50
N TYR A 110 5.94 -13.16 -15.71
CA TYR A 110 5.60 -13.63 -14.37
C TYR A 110 4.80 -14.94 -14.40
N GLY A 111 3.88 -15.09 -15.34
CA GLY A 111 3.17 -16.35 -15.54
C GLY A 111 4.09 -17.52 -15.87
N THR A 112 5.00 -17.33 -16.83
CA THR A 112 6.01 -18.34 -17.17
C THR A 112 6.92 -18.66 -15.99
N ALA A 113 7.42 -17.65 -15.28
CA ALA A 113 8.28 -17.87 -14.11
C ALA A 113 7.55 -18.66 -13.00
N MET A 114 6.29 -18.31 -12.70
CA MET A 114 5.47 -19.06 -11.74
C MET A 114 5.33 -20.53 -12.14
N HIS A 115 4.98 -20.78 -13.41
CA HIS A 115 4.83 -22.14 -13.94
C HIS A 115 6.13 -22.95 -13.88
N GLU A 116 7.27 -22.37 -14.31
CA GLU A 116 8.57 -23.03 -14.26
C GLU A 116 8.97 -23.44 -12.83
N TYR A 117 8.67 -22.61 -11.83
CA TYR A 117 8.96 -22.96 -10.44
C TYR A 117 8.00 -24.02 -9.88
N VAL A 118 6.73 -24.03 -10.30
CA VAL A 118 5.80 -25.11 -9.95
C VAL A 118 6.23 -26.45 -10.57
N GLU A 119 6.68 -26.45 -11.83
CA GLU A 119 7.25 -27.65 -12.46
C GLU A 119 8.52 -28.13 -11.75
N GLN A 120 9.39 -27.20 -11.33
CA GLN A 120 10.57 -27.54 -10.52
C GLN A 120 10.19 -28.11 -9.14
N ALA A 121 9.11 -27.60 -8.54
CA ALA A 121 8.57 -28.13 -7.29
C ALA A 121 8.09 -29.57 -7.48
N LEU A 122 7.38 -29.86 -8.57
CA LEU A 122 6.92 -31.20 -8.92
C LEU A 122 8.09 -32.17 -9.18
N ALA A 123 9.14 -31.69 -9.85
CA ALA A 123 10.35 -32.47 -10.13
C ALA A 123 11.30 -32.61 -8.92
N ALA A 124 11.01 -31.94 -7.79
CA ALA A 124 11.90 -31.90 -6.64
C ALA A 124 12.04 -33.28 -5.99
N SER A 125 13.25 -33.56 -5.47
CA SER A 125 13.59 -34.88 -4.92
C SER A 125 13.08 -35.14 -3.50
N SER A 126 12.54 -34.11 -2.83
CA SER A 126 12.00 -34.20 -1.47
C SER A 126 10.91 -33.16 -1.23
N PRO A 127 9.98 -33.40 -0.29
CA PRO A 127 8.91 -32.44 0.06
C PRO A 127 9.45 -31.08 0.51
N GLY A 128 10.53 -31.05 1.30
CA GLY A 128 11.16 -29.79 1.72
C GLY A 128 11.74 -28.97 0.56
N GLN A 129 12.32 -29.65 -0.45
CA GLN A 129 12.79 -28.99 -1.66
C GLN A 129 11.62 -28.51 -2.53
N ALA A 130 10.54 -29.30 -2.61
CA ALA A 130 9.31 -28.92 -3.32
C ALA A 130 8.70 -27.65 -2.73
N ARG A 131 8.54 -27.58 -1.40
CA ARG A 131 8.09 -26.36 -0.70
C ARG A 131 8.97 -25.16 -0.99
N GLY A 132 10.29 -25.34 -1.02
CA GLY A 132 11.22 -24.27 -1.38
C GLY A 132 10.94 -23.67 -2.76
N PHE A 133 10.68 -24.51 -3.76
CA PHE A 133 10.30 -24.04 -5.08
C PHE A 133 8.90 -23.42 -5.13
N VAL A 134 7.93 -23.95 -4.37
CA VAL A 134 6.59 -23.33 -4.25
C VAL A 134 6.69 -21.93 -3.64
N VAL A 135 7.49 -21.73 -2.59
CA VAL A 135 7.75 -20.38 -2.02
C VAL A 135 8.32 -19.44 -3.08
N VAL A 136 9.26 -19.91 -3.90
CA VAL A 136 9.83 -19.11 -4.98
C VAL A 136 8.79 -18.83 -6.07
N ALA A 137 7.87 -19.75 -6.36
CA ALA A 137 6.77 -19.59 -7.32
C ALA A 137 5.71 -18.57 -6.88
N LEU A 138 5.46 -18.43 -5.57
CA LEU A 138 4.52 -17.43 -5.04
C LEU A 138 4.95 -16.00 -5.38
N GLY A 139 6.25 -15.71 -5.38
CA GLY A 139 6.80 -14.40 -5.74
C GLY A 139 6.33 -13.85 -7.10
N PRO A 140 6.62 -14.52 -8.24
CA PRO A 140 6.08 -14.13 -9.53
C PRO A 140 4.55 -14.25 -9.60
N GLY A 141 3.92 -15.20 -8.88
CA GLY A 141 2.45 -15.30 -8.82
C GLY A 141 1.77 -14.04 -8.26
N PHE A 142 2.28 -13.47 -7.16
CA PHE A 142 1.76 -12.21 -6.61
C PHE A 142 2.01 -11.01 -7.55
N ARG A 143 3.15 -10.97 -8.24
CA ARG A 143 3.43 -9.94 -9.26
C ARG A 143 2.50 -10.06 -10.46
N LEU A 144 2.26 -11.28 -10.93
CA LEU A 144 1.28 -11.55 -11.98
C LEU A 144 -0.10 -11.05 -11.58
N ARG A 145 -0.54 -11.35 -10.36
CA ARG A 145 -1.82 -10.89 -9.83
C ARG A 145 -1.93 -9.37 -9.88
N SER A 146 -0.88 -8.66 -9.47
CA SER A 146 -0.84 -7.20 -9.53
C SER A 146 -0.99 -6.69 -10.97
N VAL A 147 -0.26 -7.27 -11.92
CA VAL A 147 -0.32 -6.89 -13.34
C VAL A 147 -1.72 -7.15 -13.93
N LEU A 148 -2.31 -8.32 -13.67
CA LEU A 148 -3.65 -8.67 -14.16
C LEU A 148 -4.73 -7.77 -13.54
N HIS A 149 -4.59 -7.41 -12.26
CA HIS A 149 -5.49 -6.46 -11.62
C HIS A 149 -5.39 -5.08 -12.29
N THR A 150 -4.17 -4.60 -12.58
CA THR A 150 -3.99 -3.34 -13.32
C THR A 150 -4.61 -3.39 -14.71
N LEU A 151 -4.41 -4.49 -15.43
CA LEU A 151 -5.05 -4.72 -16.73
C LEU A 151 -6.58 -4.69 -16.63
N SER A 152 -7.17 -5.18 -15.54
CA SER A 152 -8.62 -5.22 -15.35
C SER A 152 -9.30 -3.86 -15.25
N LEU A 153 -8.50 -2.81 -15.05
CA LEU A 153 -8.96 -1.42 -14.96
C LEU A 153 -9.12 -0.77 -16.34
N TYR A 154 -8.48 -1.34 -17.37
CA TYR A 154 -8.60 -0.84 -18.73
C TYR A 154 -9.98 -1.14 -19.31
N GLU A 155 -10.47 -0.24 -20.16
CA GLU A 155 -11.66 -0.55 -20.96
C GLU A 155 -11.38 -1.74 -21.87
N MET A 156 -12.26 -2.74 -21.81
CA MET A 156 -12.10 -3.98 -22.57
C MET A 156 -13.44 -4.57 -22.97
N SER A 157 -13.41 -5.50 -23.93
CA SER A 157 -14.61 -6.23 -24.33
C SER A 157 -15.16 -7.07 -23.17
N PRO A 158 -16.47 -7.33 -23.12
CA PRO A 158 -17.04 -8.21 -22.09
C PRO A 158 -16.41 -9.61 -22.07
N GLU A 159 -15.94 -10.08 -23.22
CA GLU A 159 -15.26 -11.37 -23.38
C GLU A 159 -13.85 -11.33 -22.78
N ALA A 160 -13.07 -10.28 -23.06
CA ALA A 160 -11.76 -10.08 -22.43
C ALA A 160 -11.88 -9.94 -20.90
N ALA A 161 -12.89 -9.20 -20.42
CA ALA A 161 -13.15 -9.05 -18.99
C ALA A 161 -13.53 -10.36 -18.30
N LEU A 162 -14.25 -11.25 -19.01
CA LEU A 162 -14.61 -12.57 -18.50
C LEU A 162 -13.36 -13.43 -18.29
N HIS A 163 -12.55 -13.58 -19.34
CA HIS A 163 -11.31 -14.37 -19.29
C HIS A 163 -10.32 -13.81 -18.24
N LEU A 164 -10.17 -12.49 -18.16
CA LEU A 164 -9.29 -11.86 -17.18
C LEU A 164 -9.78 -12.07 -15.75
N GLY A 165 -11.10 -11.99 -15.51
CA GLY A 165 -11.68 -12.29 -14.21
C GLY A 165 -11.47 -13.76 -13.81
N GLN A 166 -11.66 -14.69 -14.76
CA GLN A 166 -11.39 -16.11 -14.53
C GLN A 166 -9.92 -16.38 -14.22
N ALA A 167 -9.00 -15.73 -14.93
CA ALA A 167 -7.57 -15.83 -14.66
C ALA A 167 -7.23 -15.34 -13.24
N LEU A 168 -7.78 -14.21 -12.79
CA LEU A 168 -7.58 -13.70 -11.43
C LEU A 168 -8.14 -14.66 -10.36
N ASP A 169 -9.34 -15.20 -10.56
CA ASP A 169 -9.96 -16.13 -9.62
C ASP A 169 -9.16 -17.44 -9.50
N LEU A 170 -8.64 -17.95 -10.62
CA LEU A 170 -7.78 -19.15 -10.66
C LEU A 170 -6.41 -18.88 -10.03
N LEU A 171 -5.84 -17.70 -10.28
CA LEU A 171 -4.58 -17.28 -9.68
C LEU A 171 -4.69 -17.15 -8.16
N ASP A 172 -5.78 -16.58 -7.67
CA ASP A 172 -6.04 -16.46 -6.22
C ASP A 172 -6.13 -17.85 -5.57
N GLN A 173 -6.81 -18.81 -6.22
CA GLN A 173 -6.84 -20.21 -5.77
C GLN A 173 -5.45 -20.86 -5.82
N ALA A 174 -4.66 -20.60 -6.86
CA ALA A 174 -3.30 -21.14 -6.99
C ALA A 174 -2.37 -20.60 -5.88
N LEU A 175 -2.49 -19.30 -5.55
CA LEU A 175 -1.72 -18.67 -4.49
C LEU A 175 -2.12 -19.17 -3.09
N GLU A 176 -3.42 -19.38 -2.86
CA GLU A 176 -3.94 -19.99 -1.63
C GLU A 176 -3.43 -21.43 -1.47
N GLU A 177 -3.55 -22.25 -2.52
CA GLU A 177 -3.07 -23.63 -2.50
C GLU A 177 -1.54 -23.70 -2.34
N GLY A 178 -0.80 -22.83 -3.04
CA GLY A 178 0.66 -22.72 -2.88
C GLY A 178 1.05 -22.39 -1.44
N SER A 179 0.33 -21.49 -0.79
CA SER A 179 0.55 -21.15 0.63
C SER A 179 0.23 -22.31 1.55
N ALA A 180 -0.88 -23.02 1.32
CA ALA A 180 -1.25 -24.22 2.07
C ALA A 180 -0.21 -25.35 1.91
N ILE A 181 0.33 -25.55 0.70
CA ILE A 181 1.42 -26.50 0.45
C ILE A 181 2.68 -26.14 1.24
N VAL A 182 2.93 -24.86 1.51
CA VAL A 182 4.09 -24.42 2.30
C VAL A 182 3.87 -24.62 3.80
N GLU A 183 2.67 -24.38 4.32
CA GLU A 183 2.45 -24.29 5.77
C GLU A 183 1.66 -25.45 6.38
N GLU A 184 0.70 -26.02 5.64
CA GLU A 184 -0.36 -26.84 6.21
C GLU A 184 -0.36 -28.29 5.71
N VAL A 185 0.01 -28.50 4.45
CA VAL A 185 -0.04 -29.84 3.80
C VAL A 185 1.00 -30.76 4.43
N PRO A 186 0.68 -32.02 4.79
CA PRO A 186 1.67 -33.00 5.28
C PRO A 186 2.70 -33.38 4.21
N ASP A 187 3.94 -33.67 4.61
CA ASP A 187 5.05 -33.98 3.66
C ASP A 187 4.74 -35.11 2.68
N GLU A 188 3.98 -36.13 3.10
CA GLU A 188 3.55 -37.24 2.24
C GLU A 188 2.57 -36.84 1.13
N GLU A 189 1.89 -35.70 1.27
CA GLU A 189 0.87 -35.23 0.31
C GLU A 189 1.38 -34.08 -0.58
N VAL A 190 2.56 -33.50 -0.29
CA VAL A 190 3.07 -32.30 -0.97
C VAL A 190 3.15 -32.49 -2.49
N HIS A 191 3.78 -33.56 -2.98
CA HIS A 191 3.92 -33.81 -4.41
C HIS A 191 2.58 -34.05 -5.10
N ASP A 192 1.72 -34.86 -4.48
CA ASP A 192 0.37 -35.14 -5.00
C ASP A 192 -0.44 -33.85 -5.09
N ARG A 193 -0.31 -32.95 -4.11
CA ARG A 193 -1.01 -31.67 -4.08
C ARG A 193 -0.50 -30.69 -5.15
N ILE A 194 0.81 -30.67 -5.39
CA ILE A 194 1.41 -29.89 -6.48
C ILE A 194 0.91 -30.41 -7.82
N GLU A 195 0.96 -31.73 -8.05
CA GLU A 195 0.59 -32.35 -9.32
C GLU A 195 -0.90 -32.23 -9.63
N GLN A 196 -1.76 -32.49 -8.65
CA GLN A 196 -3.20 -32.65 -8.88
C GLN A 196 -3.99 -31.34 -8.71
N VAL A 197 -3.42 -30.33 -8.05
CA VAL A 197 -4.13 -29.09 -7.74
C VAL A 197 -3.35 -27.85 -8.19
N LEU A 198 -2.15 -27.61 -7.64
CA LEU A 198 -1.44 -26.36 -7.90
C LEU A 198 -1.07 -26.18 -9.37
N LEU A 199 -0.45 -27.19 -9.98
CA LEU A 199 -0.04 -27.11 -11.39
C LEU A 199 -1.25 -26.91 -12.33
N PRO A 200 -2.34 -27.70 -12.23
CA PRO A 200 -3.53 -27.46 -13.04
C PRO A 200 -4.17 -26.07 -12.85
N LEU A 201 -4.12 -25.49 -11.64
CA LEU A 201 -4.60 -24.13 -11.41
C LEU A 201 -3.73 -23.09 -12.10
N VAL A 202 -2.39 -23.25 -12.05
CA VAL A 202 -1.45 -22.37 -12.75
C VAL A 202 -1.65 -22.47 -14.26
N GLU A 203 -1.73 -23.68 -14.82
CA GLU A 203 -1.94 -23.89 -16.26
C GLU A 203 -3.25 -23.24 -16.74
N GLN A 204 -4.35 -23.45 -16.01
CA GLN A 204 -5.64 -22.81 -16.34
C GLN A 204 -5.58 -21.29 -16.22
N THR A 205 -4.87 -20.76 -15.22
CA THR A 205 -4.64 -19.31 -15.08
C THR A 205 -3.96 -18.75 -16.33
N LEU A 206 -2.93 -19.44 -16.83
CA LEU A 206 -2.19 -19.00 -18.02
C LEU A 206 -3.02 -19.11 -19.29
N ASP A 207 -3.87 -20.12 -19.42
CA ASP A 207 -4.78 -20.27 -20.56
C ASP A 207 -5.84 -19.16 -20.61
N GLU A 208 -6.46 -18.84 -19.47
CA GLU A 208 -7.43 -17.75 -19.36
C GLU A 208 -6.77 -16.39 -19.56
N MET A 209 -5.58 -16.18 -18.99
CA MET A 209 -4.77 -15.00 -19.23
C MET A 209 -4.46 -14.84 -20.72
N ALA A 210 -4.01 -15.90 -21.40
CA ALA A 210 -3.65 -15.84 -22.82
C ALA A 210 -4.87 -15.46 -23.69
N GLN A 211 -6.05 -15.99 -23.38
CA GLN A 211 -7.31 -15.61 -24.05
C GLN A 211 -7.65 -14.13 -23.81
N ALA A 212 -7.55 -13.67 -22.57
CA ALA A 212 -7.78 -12.26 -22.25
C ALA A 212 -6.81 -11.33 -22.98
N LEU A 213 -5.51 -11.64 -22.96
CA LEU A 213 -4.47 -10.83 -23.61
C LEU A 213 -4.63 -10.81 -25.13
N ALA A 214 -5.03 -11.93 -25.75
CA ALA A 214 -5.29 -11.99 -27.19
C ALA A 214 -6.46 -11.09 -27.60
N LEU A 215 -7.55 -11.10 -26.83
CA LEU A 215 -8.72 -10.24 -27.08
C LEU A 215 -8.41 -8.76 -26.82
N LEU A 216 -7.53 -8.47 -25.88
CA LEU A 216 -7.02 -7.12 -25.69
C LEU A 216 -6.07 -6.70 -26.83
N GLY A 217 -5.40 -7.62 -27.54
CA GLY A 217 -4.50 -7.26 -28.66
C GLY A 217 -5.18 -6.69 -29.91
N GLU A 218 -6.51 -6.72 -30.02
CA GLU A 218 -7.24 -6.39 -31.27
C GLU A 218 -7.69 -4.92 -31.41
N GLY A 219 -7.37 -4.02 -30.46
CA GLY A 219 -7.78 -2.60 -30.50
C GLY A 219 -6.65 -1.64 -30.89
N GLU A 220 -6.84 -0.80 -31.91
CA GLU A 220 -5.93 0.31 -32.28
C GLU A 220 -6.30 1.62 -31.58
N GLY A 221 -5.30 2.42 -31.17
CA GLY A 221 -5.49 3.81 -30.75
C GLY A 221 -5.90 3.99 -29.29
N ARG A 222 -5.27 3.25 -28.38
CA ARG A 222 -5.54 3.35 -26.95
C ARG A 222 -5.07 4.71 -26.43
N ALA A 223 -5.95 5.41 -25.72
CA ALA A 223 -5.49 6.51 -24.89
C ALA A 223 -4.53 5.93 -23.84
N LEU A 224 -3.36 6.55 -23.63
CA LEU A 224 -2.47 6.23 -22.51
C LEU A 224 -3.23 6.41 -21.17
N LEU A 225 -4.35 7.13 -21.24
CA LEU A 225 -4.90 7.98 -20.22
C LEU A 225 -6.37 8.33 -20.62
N ASP A 226 -7.39 7.83 -19.88
CA ASP A 226 -8.77 8.42 -19.84
C ASP A 226 -9.20 8.90 -18.40
N GLY A 227 -9.09 10.20 -18.06
CA GLY A 227 -9.34 10.80 -16.72
C GLY A 227 -8.37 11.92 -16.26
N PRO A 228 -8.59 12.66 -15.15
CA PRO A 228 -7.63 13.68 -14.67
C PRO A 228 -6.42 13.02 -13.97
N TYR A 229 -5.17 13.35 -14.34
CA TYR A 229 -3.97 12.68 -13.82
C TYR A 229 -3.15 13.53 -12.85
N MET A 230 -2.54 12.83 -11.90
CA MET A 230 -1.39 13.31 -11.15
C MET A 230 -0.16 12.56 -11.68
N THR A 231 0.74 13.23 -12.37
CA THR A 231 2.08 12.69 -12.61
C THR A 231 2.84 12.85 -11.30
N VAL A 232 3.36 11.77 -10.73
CA VAL A 232 4.49 11.85 -9.80
C VAL A 232 5.71 11.50 -10.63
N LEU A 233 6.44 12.53 -11.07
CA LEU A 233 7.74 12.37 -11.72
C LEU A 233 8.76 11.98 -10.64
N LEU A 234 9.08 10.69 -10.52
CA LEU A 234 10.33 10.27 -9.89
C LEU A 234 11.39 10.21 -10.99
N ALA A 235 12.12 11.32 -11.18
CA ALA A 235 13.36 11.29 -11.93
C ALA A 235 14.47 10.75 -11.01
N GLU A 236 14.63 9.43 -10.93
CA GLU A 236 15.86 8.85 -10.38
C GLU A 236 16.90 8.76 -11.50
N THR A 237 17.81 9.74 -11.54
CA THR A 237 19.08 9.58 -12.24
C THR A 237 19.95 8.69 -11.38
N ASP A 238 20.09 7.41 -11.71
CA ASP A 238 21.00 6.50 -11.03
C ASP A 238 22.43 6.79 -11.53
N ILE A 239 23.03 7.85 -10.99
CA ILE A 239 24.43 8.21 -11.29
C ILE A 239 25.32 7.36 -10.38
N GLY A 240 26.05 6.43 -10.99
CA GLY A 240 27.17 5.76 -10.34
C GLY A 240 28.20 6.77 -9.79
N THR A 241 28.55 6.62 -8.52
CA THR A 241 29.77 7.08 -7.78
C THR A 241 30.51 8.39 -8.13
N ALA A 242 29.91 9.41 -8.75
CA ALA A 242 30.50 10.77 -8.81
C ALA A 242 29.42 11.87 -8.88
N PRO A 243 29.69 13.09 -8.37
CA PRO A 243 28.66 13.98 -7.87
C PRO A 243 28.07 14.83 -8.99
N VAL A 244 26.75 14.80 -9.16
CA VAL A 244 26.04 15.84 -9.91
C VAL A 244 24.81 16.30 -9.13
N GLN A 245 24.64 17.62 -9.22
CA GLN A 245 23.78 18.51 -8.46
C GLN A 245 22.31 18.23 -8.73
N SER A 246 21.56 17.93 -7.66
CA SER A 246 20.11 17.93 -7.69
C SER A 246 19.59 19.37 -7.76
N VAL A 247 18.60 19.59 -8.63
CA VAL A 247 17.60 20.64 -8.44
C VAL A 247 16.28 19.89 -8.26
N GLU A 248 15.79 19.88 -7.03
CA GLU A 248 14.53 19.26 -6.63
C GLU A 248 13.63 20.40 -6.12
N TRP A 249 12.43 20.57 -6.68
CA TRP A 249 11.44 21.51 -6.15
C TRP A 249 10.17 20.76 -5.75
N GLU A 250 9.77 20.96 -4.50
CA GLU A 250 8.46 20.63 -3.93
C GLU A 250 7.52 21.83 -4.14
N VAL A 251 6.27 21.62 -4.60
CA VAL A 251 5.18 22.53 -4.24
C VAL A 251 3.90 21.76 -3.91
N ARG A 252 3.38 22.08 -2.73
CA ARG A 252 2.15 21.57 -2.09
C ARG A 252 0.88 21.97 -2.85
N PRO A 253 -0.24 21.26 -2.63
CA PRO A 253 -1.51 21.53 -3.32
C PRO A 253 -1.99 22.97 -3.14
N SER A 254 -2.41 23.61 -4.24
CA SER A 254 -3.45 24.63 -4.13
C SER A 254 -4.78 23.91 -4.03
N GLU A 255 -5.53 24.16 -2.96
CA GLU A 255 -6.96 23.83 -2.91
C GLU A 255 -7.65 24.42 -4.14
N GLU A 256 -7.98 23.57 -5.12
CA GLU A 256 -8.78 24.00 -6.25
C GLU A 256 -10.17 24.42 -5.78
N GLY A 257 -10.54 25.66 -6.10
CA GLY A 257 -11.90 25.96 -6.53
C GLY A 257 -12.98 26.05 -5.45
N ASN A 258 -12.80 26.90 -4.45
CA ASN A 258 -13.96 27.51 -3.79
C ASN A 258 -14.64 28.48 -4.78
N PRO A 259 -15.91 28.27 -5.21
CA PRO A 259 -16.60 29.27 -6.02
C PRO A 259 -16.85 30.53 -5.17
N THR A 260 -16.41 31.66 -5.70
CA THR A 260 -16.63 33.02 -5.16
C THR A 260 -18.08 33.21 -4.68
N PRO A 261 -18.32 33.78 -3.48
CA PRO A 261 -19.67 34.11 -3.04
C PRO A 261 -20.17 35.33 -3.84
N THR A 262 -21.14 35.10 -4.71
CA THR A 262 -21.92 36.18 -5.31
C THR A 262 -22.78 36.83 -4.23
N THR A 263 -22.52 38.11 -3.98
CA THR A 263 -23.32 38.98 -3.13
C THR A 263 -24.79 39.01 -3.54
N GLU A 264 -25.64 38.72 -2.57
CA GLU A 264 -26.80 39.54 -2.20
C GLU A 264 -27.91 39.71 -3.25
N MET A 265 -29.01 38.98 -3.07
CA MET A 265 -30.34 39.59 -3.00
C MET A 265 -31.23 38.82 -2.00
N THR A 266 -31.53 39.53 -0.92
CA THR A 266 -32.40 39.17 0.20
C THR A 266 -33.86 39.05 -0.26
N PRO A 267 -34.57 37.92 -0.04
CA PRO A 267 -36.02 37.94 -0.05
C PRO A 267 -36.54 38.46 1.30
N THR A 268 -37.31 39.54 1.23
CA THR A 268 -38.06 40.17 2.32
C THR A 268 -38.97 39.15 3.04
N PRO A 269 -38.94 39.05 4.39
CA PRO A 269 -39.91 38.23 5.10
C PRO A 269 -41.29 38.87 5.08
N THR A 270 -42.27 38.14 4.56
CA THR A 270 -43.70 38.45 4.61
C THR A 270 -44.19 38.32 6.06
N PRO A 271 -45.00 39.27 6.59
CA PRO A 271 -45.47 39.22 7.97
C PRO A 271 -46.42 38.03 8.20
N GLU A 272 -46.09 37.23 9.20
CA GLU A 272 -46.83 36.07 9.68
C GLU A 272 -48.13 36.51 10.37
N GLY A 273 -49.23 35.86 9.98
CA GLY A 273 -50.57 36.16 10.45
C GLY A 273 -50.79 35.77 11.91
N THR A 274 -51.41 36.69 12.63
CA THR A 274 -52.05 36.60 13.95
C THR A 274 -52.66 35.22 14.27
N PRO A 275 -52.40 34.63 15.46
CA PRO A 275 -53.12 33.44 15.91
C PRO A 275 -54.55 33.81 16.34
N GLN A 276 -55.54 33.10 15.80
CA GLN A 276 -56.95 33.18 16.17
C GLN A 276 -57.22 32.35 17.45
N PRO A 277 -58.15 32.78 18.33
CA PRO A 277 -58.36 32.17 19.63
C PRO A 277 -58.91 30.75 19.59
N THR A 278 -58.48 30.05 20.63
CA THR A 278 -58.82 28.75 21.19
C THR A 278 -60.33 28.47 21.25
N GLU A 279 -60.74 27.31 20.73
CA GLU A 279 -62.01 26.69 21.14
C GLU A 279 -61.79 25.70 22.30
N THR A 280 -62.70 25.82 23.26
CA THR A 280 -62.80 25.12 24.54
C THR A 280 -63.11 23.63 24.34
N PRO A 281 -62.36 22.68 24.94
CA PRO A 281 -62.74 21.28 24.90
C PRO A 281 -63.94 20.98 25.80
N THR A 282 -64.91 20.28 25.23
CA THR A 282 -66.10 19.70 25.85
C THR A 282 -65.71 18.57 26.82
N PRO A 283 -66.35 18.43 28.00
CA PRO A 283 -66.02 17.38 28.95
C PRO A 283 -66.45 16.01 28.41
N THR A 284 -65.49 15.13 28.17
CA THR A 284 -65.73 13.70 27.92
C THR A 284 -65.67 12.89 29.21
N SER A 285 -66.57 11.91 29.26
CA SER A 285 -66.91 11.05 30.39
C SER A 285 -65.71 10.28 30.96
N THR A 286 -65.67 10.29 32.29
CA THR A 286 -64.83 9.50 33.19
C THR A 286 -64.76 8.02 32.80
N PRO A 287 -63.58 7.47 32.44
CA PRO A 287 -63.39 6.03 32.39
C PRO A 287 -63.24 5.45 33.81
N THR A 288 -63.87 4.30 33.98
CA THR A 288 -63.97 3.40 35.13
C THR A 288 -62.59 3.06 35.72
N PRO A 289 -62.46 2.88 37.06
CA PRO A 289 -61.18 2.50 37.70
C PRO A 289 -60.63 1.21 37.10
N THR A 290 -59.47 1.32 36.45
CA THR A 290 -58.68 0.19 35.98
C THR A 290 -57.94 -0.42 37.17
N LEU A 291 -57.90 -1.75 37.23
CA LEU A 291 -57.26 -2.50 38.30
C LEU A 291 -55.80 -2.08 38.44
N THR A 292 -55.41 -1.70 39.66
CA THR A 292 -54.04 -1.39 40.04
C THR A 292 -53.13 -2.56 39.64
N PRO A 293 -52.13 -2.35 38.76
CA PRO A 293 -51.17 -3.40 38.47
C PRO A 293 -50.42 -3.76 39.75
N THR A 294 -50.40 -5.05 40.06
CA THR A 294 -49.55 -5.65 41.10
C THR A 294 -48.12 -5.15 40.90
N PRO A 295 -47.38 -4.75 41.96
CA PRO A 295 -46.01 -4.31 41.83
C PRO A 295 -45.18 -5.41 41.17
N THR A 296 -44.79 -5.17 39.92
CA THR A 296 -43.81 -5.97 39.21
C THR A 296 -42.53 -5.90 40.04
N ARG A 297 -41.96 -7.05 40.39
CA ARG A 297 -40.69 -7.08 41.11
C ARG A 297 -39.69 -6.23 40.33
N THR A 298 -39.18 -5.18 40.96
CA THR A 298 -38.07 -4.40 40.43
C THR A 298 -36.95 -5.40 40.15
N PRO A 299 -36.46 -5.51 38.90
CA PRO A 299 -35.33 -6.39 38.62
C PRO A 299 -34.18 -5.95 39.51
N THR A 300 -33.63 -6.90 40.26
CA THR A 300 -32.40 -6.69 41.02
C THR A 300 -31.34 -6.19 40.03
N PRO A 301 -30.59 -5.12 40.33
CA PRO A 301 -29.54 -4.66 39.42
C PRO A 301 -28.58 -5.81 39.14
N THR A 302 -28.45 -6.18 37.87
CA THR A 302 -27.40 -7.09 37.42
C THR A 302 -26.06 -6.44 37.76
N PRO A 303 -25.11 -7.14 38.39
CA PRO A 303 -23.79 -6.57 38.67
C PRO A 303 -23.16 -6.10 37.36
N THR A 304 -22.66 -4.87 37.33
CA THR A 304 -21.88 -4.35 36.20
C THR A 304 -20.60 -5.17 36.07
N PRO A 305 -20.26 -5.71 34.89
CA PRO A 305 -19.01 -6.43 34.69
C PRO A 305 -17.84 -5.51 35.02
N THR A 306 -16.82 -6.06 35.70
CA THR A 306 -15.61 -5.31 36.07
C THR A 306 -14.66 -5.30 34.86
N PRO A 307 -14.14 -4.14 34.43
CA PRO A 307 -13.17 -4.07 33.35
C PRO A 307 -11.93 -4.92 33.62
N VAL A 308 -11.42 -5.55 32.57
CA VAL A 308 -10.20 -6.37 32.56
C VAL A 308 -9.17 -5.68 31.68
N GLU A 309 -7.92 -5.62 32.14
CA GLU A 309 -6.78 -5.15 31.33
C GLU A 309 -5.89 -6.34 30.96
N ILE A 310 -5.52 -6.42 29.68
CA ILE A 310 -4.59 -7.43 29.15
C ILE A 310 -3.45 -6.74 28.39
N ALA A 311 -2.26 -7.32 28.46
CA ALA A 311 -1.10 -6.91 27.68
C ALA A 311 -0.83 -7.98 26.61
N ILE A 312 -0.85 -7.57 25.35
CA ILE A 312 -0.67 -8.43 24.17
C ILE A 312 0.69 -8.09 23.57
N PRO A 313 1.75 -8.87 23.86
CA PRO A 313 3.04 -8.68 23.18
C PRO A 313 2.92 -9.13 21.71
N SER A 314 3.53 -8.40 20.80
CA SER A 314 3.65 -8.83 19.42
C SER A 314 4.65 -9.99 19.29
N ALA A 315 4.41 -10.89 18.33
CA ALA A 315 5.34 -11.94 17.99
C ALA A 315 6.47 -11.39 17.09
N GLY A 316 7.68 -11.93 17.26
CA GLY A 316 8.86 -11.41 16.55
C GLY A 316 8.79 -11.58 15.04
N ASP A 317 8.14 -12.65 14.54
CA ASP A 317 7.98 -12.95 13.11
C ASP A 317 6.99 -12.02 12.38
N VAL A 318 6.22 -11.21 13.11
CA VAL A 318 5.28 -10.22 12.57
C VAL A 318 5.68 -8.78 12.91
N THR A 319 6.93 -8.60 13.32
CA THR A 319 7.49 -7.31 13.74
C THR A 319 8.81 -7.05 13.04
N GLY A 320 9.01 -5.82 12.57
CA GLY A 320 10.27 -5.39 11.97
C GLY A 320 10.10 -4.07 11.22
N TYR A 321 10.61 -4.03 9.99
CA TYR A 321 10.48 -2.86 9.14
C TYR A 321 10.26 -3.24 7.68
N VAL A 322 9.74 -2.28 6.93
CA VAL A 322 9.75 -2.26 5.47
C VAL A 322 10.59 -1.08 4.99
N TYR A 323 11.18 -1.20 3.81
CA TYR A 323 12.16 -0.25 3.31
C TYR A 323 11.87 0.09 1.84
N SER A 324 11.92 1.38 1.50
CA SER A 324 11.53 1.86 0.17
C SER A 324 12.45 1.38 -0.96
N GLY A 325 13.66 0.91 -0.64
CA GLY A 325 14.53 0.27 -1.65
C GLY A 325 14.25 -1.22 -1.86
N ASP A 326 13.41 -1.84 -1.03
CA ASP A 326 13.02 -3.25 -1.09
C ASP A 326 11.48 -3.35 -1.12
N LEU A 327 10.89 -3.08 -2.29
CA LEU A 327 9.44 -2.84 -2.39
C LEU A 327 8.56 -4.04 -2.02
N LEU A 328 9.05 -5.26 -2.25
CA LEU A 328 8.23 -6.49 -2.21
C LEU A 328 8.55 -7.41 -1.04
N VAL A 329 9.51 -7.05 -0.20
CA VAL A 329 9.90 -7.86 0.95
C VAL A 329 9.81 -7.03 2.22
N ASN A 330 9.42 -7.67 3.31
CA ASN A 330 9.59 -7.12 4.63
C ASN A 330 10.87 -7.68 5.27
N HIS A 331 11.30 -7.01 6.33
CA HIS A 331 12.42 -7.41 7.17
C HIS A 331 11.93 -7.80 8.56
N PHE A 332 10.89 -8.64 8.63
CA PHE A 332 10.34 -9.13 9.89
C PHE A 332 11.16 -10.26 10.49
N GLY A 333 11.04 -10.50 11.80
CA GLY A 333 11.73 -11.58 12.51
C GLY A 333 13.25 -11.41 12.66
N GLY A 334 13.85 -10.39 12.03
CA GLY A 334 15.30 -10.26 11.90
C GLY A 334 15.96 -9.19 12.78
N GLY A 335 15.22 -8.39 13.55
CA GLY A 335 15.84 -7.25 14.24
C GLY A 335 14.88 -6.19 14.80
N PRO A 336 15.40 -4.98 15.08
CA PRO A 336 14.58 -3.87 15.54
C PRO A 336 13.71 -3.29 14.42
N MET A 337 12.65 -2.59 14.82
CA MET A 337 11.82 -1.80 13.91
C MET A 337 12.53 -0.49 13.59
N TRP A 338 13.23 -0.46 12.46
CA TRP A 338 13.86 0.77 11.96
C TRP A 338 12.82 1.70 11.35
N THR A 339 12.88 2.99 11.70
CA THR A 339 12.04 4.02 11.07
C THR A 339 12.80 5.31 10.89
N GLY A 340 12.75 5.87 9.69
CA GLY A 340 13.47 7.08 9.36
C GLY A 340 13.84 7.19 7.89
N LEU A 341 14.75 8.10 7.59
CA LEU A 341 15.21 8.40 6.24
C LEU A 341 16.73 8.30 6.14
N THR A 342 17.22 7.67 5.07
CA THR A 342 18.62 7.79 4.63
C THR A 342 18.65 8.45 3.26
N PRO A 343 19.18 9.68 3.12
CA PRO A 343 19.16 10.42 1.85
C PRO A 343 20.24 10.03 0.83
N GLY A 344 21.17 9.13 1.17
CA GLY A 344 22.20 8.70 0.22
C GLY A 344 23.11 7.57 0.71
N GLY A 345 23.85 6.98 -0.23
CA GLY A 345 24.72 5.81 0.00
C GLY A 345 23.97 4.48 0.07
N ALA A 346 24.66 3.41 0.48
CA ALA A 346 24.03 2.11 0.70
C ALA A 346 22.91 2.22 1.76
N GLY A 347 21.70 1.79 1.42
CA GLY A 347 20.51 1.94 2.27
C GLY A 347 19.76 3.27 2.09
N LYS A 348 19.95 3.99 0.98
CA LYS A 348 19.14 5.18 0.63
C LYS A 348 17.66 4.83 0.53
N GLY A 349 16.84 5.46 1.35
CA GLY A 349 15.39 5.29 1.30
C GLY A 349 14.73 5.55 2.64
N THR A 350 13.42 5.34 2.66
CA THR A 350 12.57 5.49 3.84
C THR A 350 12.33 4.13 4.48
N TYR A 351 12.54 4.07 5.78
CA TYR A 351 12.26 2.91 6.62
C TYR A 351 10.98 3.17 7.39
N HIS A 352 10.07 2.21 7.38
CA HIS A 352 8.86 2.23 8.21
C HIS A 352 8.90 1.05 9.17
N GLY A 353 8.81 1.33 10.47
CA GLY A 353 8.63 0.28 11.47
C GLY A 353 7.24 -0.32 11.31
N ALA A 354 7.10 -1.62 11.52
CA ALA A 354 5.85 -2.32 11.26
C ALA A 354 5.65 -3.43 12.30
N VAL A 355 4.43 -3.52 12.84
CA VAL A 355 4.05 -4.48 13.89
C VAL A 355 2.59 -4.90 13.78
N GLN A 356 2.30 -6.18 14.01
CA GLN A 356 0.92 -6.70 14.16
C GLN A 356 0.69 -7.32 15.54
N PHE A 357 -0.54 -7.18 16.05
CA PHE A 357 -0.99 -7.82 17.30
C PHE A 357 -2.12 -8.82 17.03
N ASP A 358 -2.07 -9.95 17.72
CA ASP A 358 -3.12 -10.98 17.72
C ASP A 358 -4.10 -10.76 18.86
N LEU A 359 -5.35 -10.46 18.54
CA LEU A 359 -6.40 -10.13 19.49
C LEU A 359 -7.16 -11.36 20.02
N SER A 360 -6.79 -12.58 19.59
CA SER A 360 -7.48 -13.83 19.99
C SER A 360 -7.48 -14.11 21.50
N SER A 361 -6.62 -13.43 22.26
CA SER A 361 -6.61 -13.49 23.73
C SER A 361 -7.77 -12.72 24.39
N ILE A 362 -8.47 -11.88 23.64
CA ILE A 362 -9.67 -11.16 24.08
C ILE A 362 -10.91 -11.98 23.66
N PRO A 363 -11.90 -12.18 24.56
CA PRO A 363 -13.16 -12.84 24.18
C PRO A 363 -13.83 -12.14 23.00
N SER A 364 -14.35 -12.88 22.03
CA SER A 364 -14.91 -12.31 20.79
C SER A 364 -16.21 -11.51 21.00
N ASP A 365 -16.84 -11.63 22.16
CA ASP A 365 -18.03 -10.88 22.60
C ASP A 365 -17.71 -9.80 23.65
N ALA A 366 -16.43 -9.57 23.94
CA ALA A 366 -15.99 -8.49 24.82
C ALA A 366 -16.15 -7.11 24.15
N GLU A 367 -16.48 -6.11 24.97
CA GLU A 367 -16.49 -4.71 24.56
C GLU A 367 -15.19 -4.04 24.99
N ILE A 368 -14.37 -3.65 24.01
CA ILE A 368 -13.15 -2.88 24.22
C ILE A 368 -13.53 -1.45 24.58
N ILE A 369 -13.02 -0.98 25.70
CA ILE A 369 -13.29 0.37 26.23
C ILE A 369 -12.04 1.26 26.27
N GLY A 370 -10.85 0.72 25.96
CA GLY A 370 -9.62 1.49 25.87
C GLY A 370 -8.44 0.65 25.40
N ALA A 371 -7.44 1.30 24.79
CA ALA A 371 -6.22 0.63 24.37
C ALA A 371 -5.02 1.60 24.29
N GLN A 372 -3.80 1.05 24.33
CA GLN A 372 -2.57 1.77 24.03
C GLN A 372 -1.50 0.85 23.45
N VAL A 373 -0.68 1.38 22.55
CA VAL A 373 0.52 0.69 22.04
C VAL A 373 1.76 1.22 22.76
N GLU A 374 2.65 0.32 23.18
CA GLU A 374 3.91 0.63 23.85
C GLU A 374 5.08 0.12 23.00
N LEU A 375 5.98 1.02 22.61
CA LEU A 375 7.17 0.70 21.83
C LEU A 375 8.42 1.12 22.59
N THR A 376 9.41 0.25 22.70
CA THR A 376 10.65 0.52 23.47
C THR A 376 11.82 0.80 22.54
N GLY A 377 12.54 1.92 22.73
CA GLY A 377 13.70 2.26 21.94
C GLY A 377 14.92 1.36 22.22
N VAL A 378 15.65 0.96 21.19
CA VAL A 378 16.86 0.10 21.33
C VAL A 378 18.12 0.68 20.71
N SER A 379 18.01 1.62 19.77
CA SER A 379 19.20 2.25 19.19
C SER A 379 18.95 3.66 18.68
N THR A 380 19.80 4.58 19.10
CA THR A 380 19.92 5.96 18.58
C THR A 380 21.10 6.11 17.61
N ARG A 381 21.69 5.00 17.14
CA ARG A 381 22.94 5.00 16.35
C ARG A 381 22.92 5.94 15.15
N PHE A 382 21.75 6.07 14.51
CA PHE A 382 21.55 6.92 13.34
C PHE A 382 20.56 8.04 13.61
N LEU A 383 20.19 8.29 14.87
CA LEU A 383 19.29 9.38 15.21
C LEU A 383 20.11 10.68 15.24
N ASP A 384 19.75 11.63 14.39
CA ASP A 384 20.30 12.98 14.43
C ASP A 384 19.22 13.94 14.99
N PRO A 385 19.36 14.42 16.25
CA PRO A 385 18.40 15.35 16.83
C PRO A 385 18.35 16.71 16.11
N GLY A 386 19.41 17.07 15.38
CA GLY A 386 19.51 18.31 14.60
C GLY A 386 18.85 18.23 13.22
N ALA A 387 18.58 17.03 12.71
CA ALA A 387 17.87 16.80 11.45
C ALA A 387 16.40 17.25 11.49
N GLY A 388 15.84 17.43 12.68
CA GLY A 388 14.41 17.61 12.87
C GLY A 388 13.64 16.35 12.49
N GLY A 389 12.31 16.47 12.39
CA GLY A 389 11.42 15.40 11.97
C GLY A 389 10.55 14.80 13.08
N GLN A 390 9.60 13.98 12.66
CA GLN A 390 8.49 13.52 13.45
C GLN A 390 8.17 12.05 13.18
N TRP A 391 7.84 11.30 14.23
CA TRP A 391 7.42 9.91 14.15
C TRP A 391 5.96 9.76 14.57
N SER A 392 5.18 9.04 13.78
CA SER A 392 3.74 8.84 14.03
C SER A 392 3.36 7.38 13.85
N LEU A 393 2.63 6.83 14.82
CA LEU A 393 2.07 5.48 14.73
C LEU A 393 0.73 5.52 13.98
N ARG A 394 0.61 4.70 12.94
CA ARG A 394 -0.57 4.55 12.09
C ARG A 394 -1.22 3.20 12.32
N LEU A 395 -2.52 3.18 12.55
CA LEU A 395 -3.34 1.98 12.40
C LEU A 395 -3.67 1.85 10.91
N LEU A 396 -3.36 0.69 10.34
CA LEU A 396 -3.61 0.39 8.93
C LEU A 396 -4.98 -0.28 8.75
N ASP A 397 -5.55 -0.14 7.55
CA ASP A 397 -6.75 -0.84 7.10
C ASP A 397 -6.65 -2.37 7.23
N SER A 398 -7.78 -3.04 7.49
CA SER A 398 -7.82 -4.49 7.79
C SER A 398 -7.36 -5.37 6.63
N SER A 399 -7.36 -4.86 5.40
CA SER A 399 -6.92 -5.60 4.22
C SER A 399 -5.49 -6.14 4.36
N VAL A 400 -4.63 -5.46 5.14
CA VAL A 400 -3.23 -5.90 5.35
C VAL A 400 -3.10 -7.02 6.39
N ASP A 401 -4.12 -7.27 7.21
CA ASP A 401 -3.99 -8.12 8.40
C ASP A 401 -3.73 -9.59 8.07
N LEU A 402 -4.38 -10.12 7.02
CA LEU A 402 -4.30 -11.54 6.65
C LEU A 402 -2.99 -11.88 5.94
N PHE A 403 -2.42 -10.93 5.20
CA PHE A 403 -1.20 -11.13 4.40
C PHE A 403 0.05 -10.52 5.05
N TRP A 404 -0.08 -9.99 6.27
CA TRP A 404 0.96 -9.22 6.95
C TRP A 404 2.36 -9.82 6.87
N ARG A 405 2.50 -11.13 7.07
CA ARG A 405 3.79 -11.84 7.04
C ARG A 405 4.48 -11.80 5.68
N SER A 406 3.71 -11.78 4.60
CA SER A 406 4.22 -11.69 3.22
C SER A 406 4.17 -10.27 2.66
N SER A 407 3.47 -9.34 3.32
CA SER A 407 3.33 -7.95 2.91
C SER A 407 4.67 -7.22 2.91
N GLY A 408 5.03 -6.61 1.77
CA GLY A 408 6.24 -5.80 1.60
C GLY A 408 6.00 -4.32 1.84
N TYR A 409 6.98 -3.48 1.49
CA TYR A 409 6.82 -2.02 1.53
C TYR A 409 5.63 -1.56 0.68
N TRP A 410 5.40 -2.19 -0.48
CA TRP A 410 4.28 -1.86 -1.35
C TRP A 410 2.94 -2.03 -0.65
N ASP A 411 2.70 -3.17 -0.04
CA ASP A 411 1.45 -3.49 0.65
C ASP A 411 1.27 -2.62 1.90
N ILE A 412 2.32 -2.48 2.71
CA ILE A 412 2.24 -1.83 4.02
C ILE A 412 2.28 -0.30 3.92
N VAL A 413 3.02 0.25 2.94
CA VAL A 413 3.24 1.70 2.81
C VAL A 413 2.32 2.32 1.77
N VAL A 414 2.18 1.67 0.62
CA VAL A 414 1.56 2.28 -0.56
C VAL A 414 0.09 1.89 -0.70
N LEU A 415 -0.25 0.62 -0.52
CA LEU A 415 -1.62 0.13 -0.68
C LEU A 415 -2.46 0.26 0.60
N ALA A 416 -1.89 -0.06 1.76
CA ALA A 416 -2.61 -0.02 3.02
C ALA A 416 -2.97 1.42 3.39
N GLU A 417 -4.28 1.72 3.37
CA GLU A 417 -4.80 2.98 3.85
C GLU A 417 -4.55 3.15 5.36
N VAL A 418 -4.30 4.38 5.77
CA VAL A 418 -4.19 4.75 7.17
C VAL A 418 -5.59 5.07 7.69
N GLU A 419 -6.13 4.21 8.56
CA GLU A 419 -7.42 4.48 9.21
C GLU A 419 -7.28 5.54 10.30
N GLU A 420 -6.25 5.41 11.14
CA GLU A 420 -6.07 6.25 12.33
C GLU A 420 -4.61 6.56 12.61
N THR A 421 -4.39 7.70 13.25
CA THR A 421 -3.09 8.05 13.86
C THR A 421 -3.21 7.95 15.37
N ILE A 422 -2.42 7.09 15.99
CA ILE A 422 -2.55 6.76 17.41
C ILE A 422 -1.51 7.51 18.22
N GLY A 423 -1.95 8.13 19.33
CA GLY A 423 -1.06 8.77 20.28
C GLY A 423 -0.34 10.03 19.77
N PRO A 424 0.66 10.53 20.51
CA PRO A 424 1.37 11.74 20.16
C PRO A 424 2.30 11.51 18.95
N VAL A 425 2.46 12.55 18.15
CA VAL A 425 3.55 12.63 17.18
C VAL A 425 4.84 12.92 17.95
N LEU A 426 5.82 12.03 17.86
CA LEU A 426 7.07 12.12 18.61
C LEU A 426 8.09 12.96 17.85
N GLY A 427 8.88 13.74 18.57
CA GLY A 427 10.11 14.34 18.04
C GLY A 427 11.35 13.61 18.55
N ALA A 428 12.53 13.97 18.03
CA ALA A 428 13.79 13.33 18.42
C ALA A 428 14.11 13.43 19.92
N ALA A 429 13.57 14.43 20.63
CA ALA A 429 13.73 14.61 22.07
C ALA A 429 12.95 13.57 22.90
N ASP A 430 11.94 12.93 22.32
CA ASP A 430 11.11 11.91 22.96
C ASP A 430 11.70 10.49 22.81
N LEU A 431 12.78 10.36 22.04
CA LEU A 431 13.38 9.08 21.65
C LEU A 431 14.68 8.80 22.40
N GLY A 432 14.91 7.53 22.74
CA GLY A 432 16.13 7.10 23.39
C GLY A 432 16.17 5.59 23.66
N VAL A 433 17.37 5.06 23.92
CA VAL A 433 17.53 3.65 24.30
C VAL A 433 16.89 3.39 25.66
N GLY A 434 16.03 2.37 25.74
CA GLY A 434 15.27 2.01 26.94
C GLY A 434 14.09 2.94 27.26
N ILE A 435 13.81 3.94 26.42
CA ILE A 435 12.65 4.80 26.57
C ILE A 435 11.43 4.07 25.98
N VAL A 436 10.36 3.98 26.78
CA VAL A 436 9.08 3.44 26.34
C VAL A 436 8.20 4.58 25.84
N ASN A 437 7.88 4.58 24.56
CA ASN A 437 6.93 5.50 23.96
C ASN A 437 5.53 4.88 24.00
N VAL A 438 4.56 5.62 24.54
CA VAL A 438 3.17 5.16 24.73
C VAL A 438 2.25 5.93 23.78
N PHE A 439 1.47 5.18 23.00
CA PHE A 439 0.51 5.69 22.03
C PHE A 439 -0.91 5.31 22.46
N PRO A 440 -1.60 6.15 23.25
CA PRO A 440 -2.96 5.87 23.70
C PRO A 440 -3.98 6.08 22.57
N PHE A 441 -4.98 5.22 22.52
CA PHE A 441 -6.16 5.41 21.69
C PHE A 441 -7.06 6.48 22.31
N ARG A 442 -7.61 7.35 21.47
CA ARG A 442 -8.70 8.24 21.85
C ARG A 442 -10.03 7.46 21.88
N GLU A 443 -11.01 7.95 22.62
CA GLU A 443 -12.32 7.28 22.73
C GLU A 443 -12.99 7.05 21.36
N ASP A 444 -12.82 7.97 20.41
CA ASP A 444 -13.33 7.86 19.04
C ASP A 444 -12.58 6.84 18.17
N GLN A 445 -11.39 6.40 18.58
CA GLN A 445 -10.56 5.44 17.85
C GLN A 445 -10.75 4.00 18.34
N VAL A 446 -11.20 3.80 19.58
CA VAL A 446 -11.46 2.47 20.17
C VAL A 446 -12.40 1.60 19.31
N PRO A 447 -13.47 2.14 18.68
CA PRO A 447 -14.32 1.36 17.79
C PRO A 447 -13.60 0.68 16.63
N ARG A 448 -12.47 1.22 16.13
CA ARG A 448 -11.66 0.58 15.08
C ARG A 448 -11.00 -0.69 15.57
N LEU A 449 -10.49 -0.68 16.80
CA LEU A 449 -9.91 -1.87 17.41
C LEU A 449 -10.99 -2.91 17.75
N GLN A 450 -12.19 -2.47 18.13
CA GLN A 450 -13.34 -3.36 18.30
C GLN A 450 -13.73 -4.02 16.96
N GLU A 451 -13.75 -3.25 15.87
CA GLU A 451 -14.01 -3.76 14.53
C GLU A 451 -12.99 -4.84 14.13
N ARG A 452 -11.69 -4.63 14.43
CA ARG A 452 -10.64 -5.64 14.25
C ARG A 452 -10.89 -6.91 15.05
N LEU A 453 -11.24 -6.80 16.33
CA LEU A 453 -11.58 -7.97 17.16
C LEU A 453 -12.75 -8.78 16.55
N ASN A 454 -13.74 -8.09 16.00
CA ASN A 454 -14.93 -8.72 15.42
C ASN A 454 -14.70 -9.29 14.01
N THR A 455 -13.60 -8.96 13.35
CA THR A 455 -13.33 -9.30 11.94
C THR A 455 -12.08 -10.15 11.80
N THR A 456 -10.91 -9.53 11.63
CA THR A 456 -9.64 -10.20 11.34
C THR A 456 -9.01 -10.83 12.58
N GLY A 457 -9.42 -10.40 13.78
CA GLY A 457 -8.79 -10.76 15.04
C GLY A 457 -7.36 -10.21 15.16
N ARG A 458 -6.96 -9.26 14.31
CA ARG A 458 -5.60 -8.74 14.20
C ARG A 458 -5.62 -7.23 14.11
N ALA A 459 -4.58 -6.57 14.62
CA ALA A 459 -4.40 -5.13 14.46
C ALA A 459 -2.98 -4.82 14.01
N SER A 460 -2.86 -4.25 12.80
CA SER A 460 -1.57 -3.97 12.15
C SER A 460 -1.25 -2.47 12.16
N PHE A 461 -0.01 -2.14 12.51
CA PHE A 461 0.45 -0.77 12.66
C PHE A 461 1.74 -0.52 11.90
N ARG A 462 1.89 0.73 11.46
CA ARG A 462 3.10 1.26 10.81
C ARG A 462 3.59 2.51 11.53
N LEU A 463 4.88 2.63 11.72
CA LEU A 463 5.54 3.85 12.15
C LEU A 463 6.04 4.62 10.93
N ASP A 464 5.57 5.85 10.78
CA ASP A 464 6.03 6.78 9.74
C ASP A 464 7.05 7.76 10.30
N TYR A 465 7.97 8.18 9.44
CA TYR A 465 8.86 9.31 9.69
C TYR A 465 8.57 10.42 8.68
N THR A 466 8.37 11.65 9.16
CA THR A 466 8.21 12.85 8.33
C THR A 466 9.27 13.88 8.70
N THR A 467 9.87 14.51 7.70
CA THR A 467 10.90 15.54 7.89
C THR A 467 10.67 16.75 7.01
N TRP A 468 11.13 17.90 7.49
CA TRP A 468 11.19 19.14 6.74
C TRP A 468 12.59 19.37 6.13
N LEU A 469 13.54 18.48 6.44
CA LEU A 469 14.94 18.54 6.02
C LEU A 469 15.38 17.15 5.52
N PRO A 470 15.06 16.78 4.26
CA PRO A 470 15.27 15.42 3.76
C PRO A 470 16.74 15.05 3.58
N HIS A 471 17.67 16.01 3.61
CA HIS A 471 19.10 15.77 3.36
C HIS A 471 19.87 15.17 4.55
N PHE A 472 19.26 15.06 5.72
CA PHE A 472 19.91 14.47 6.89
C PHE A 472 19.50 13.01 7.05
N LYS A 473 20.51 12.14 7.21
CA LYS A 473 20.27 10.77 7.64
C LYS A 473 19.77 10.79 9.07
N THR A 474 18.56 10.28 9.28
CA THR A 474 18.02 10.12 10.64
C THR A 474 17.12 8.90 10.69
N ILE A 475 17.51 7.92 11.50
CA ILE A 475 16.78 6.68 11.71
C ILE A 475 16.82 6.35 13.20
N PHE A 476 15.67 5.99 13.75
CA PHE A 476 15.54 5.43 15.08
C PHE A 476 15.12 3.95 15.02
N ALA A 477 15.52 3.18 16.01
CA ALA A 477 15.14 1.76 16.14
C ALA A 477 14.39 1.51 17.44
N TRP A 478 13.20 0.94 17.32
CA TRP A 478 12.45 0.32 18.41
C TRP A 478 12.71 -1.19 18.47
N ASP A 479 12.55 -1.80 19.63
CA ASP A 479 12.67 -3.25 19.82
C ASP A 479 11.62 -3.97 18.98
N GLY A 480 12.06 -4.93 18.17
CA GLY A 480 11.19 -5.82 17.40
C GLY A 480 10.84 -7.12 18.13
N GLY A 481 11.30 -7.29 19.37
CA GLY A 481 11.06 -8.46 20.22
C GLY A 481 12.29 -9.31 20.57
N LEU A 482 13.49 -8.96 20.08
CA LEU A 482 14.73 -9.70 20.36
C LEU A 482 15.42 -9.27 21.67
N ASP A 483 15.28 -8.01 22.09
CA ASP A 483 15.96 -7.46 23.28
C ASP A 483 15.07 -7.42 24.54
N ARG A 484 14.09 -8.35 24.58
CA ARG A 484 13.17 -8.64 25.71
C ARG A 484 12.08 -7.61 25.98
N HIS A 485 11.92 -6.58 25.16
CA HIS A 485 10.82 -5.61 25.30
C HIS A 485 10.04 -5.50 23.97
N PRO A 486 9.35 -6.58 23.54
CA PRO A 486 8.56 -6.55 22.31
C PRO A 486 7.54 -5.41 22.34
N PRO A 487 7.07 -4.93 21.18
CA PRO A 487 5.91 -4.07 21.14
C PRO A 487 4.75 -4.69 21.94
N VAL A 488 4.03 -3.88 22.70
CA VAL A 488 2.89 -4.34 23.50
C VAL A 488 1.65 -3.52 23.17
N LEU A 489 0.55 -4.19 22.85
CA LEU A 489 -0.77 -3.59 22.84
C LEU A 489 -1.45 -3.90 24.17
N ARG A 490 -1.73 -2.87 24.98
CA ARG A 490 -2.56 -3.01 26.18
C ARG A 490 -4.00 -2.72 25.81
N VAL A 491 -4.92 -3.59 26.21
CA VAL A 491 -6.35 -3.45 25.94
C VAL A 491 -7.12 -3.55 27.24
N VAL A 492 -8.06 -2.64 27.45
CA VAL A 492 -9.04 -2.65 28.53
C VAL A 492 -10.39 -2.98 27.93
N TYR A 493 -11.04 -4.03 28.42
CA TYR A 493 -12.34 -4.47 27.93
C TYR A 493 -13.29 -4.87 29.07
N THR A 494 -14.59 -4.79 28.85
CA THR A 494 -15.59 -5.40 29.73
C THR A 494 -15.91 -6.81 29.23
N PRO A 495 -15.79 -7.84 30.10
CA PRO A 495 -16.16 -9.20 29.73
C PRO A 495 -17.69 -9.32 29.49
N PRO A 496 -18.11 -10.32 28.70
CA PRO A 496 -19.52 -10.57 28.37
C PRO A 496 -20.43 -10.83 29.57
#